data_AF-A0AAW6TU05-F1
#
_entry.id   AF-A0AAW6TU05-F1
#
_cell.length_a   1.000
_cell.length_b   1.000
_cell.length_c   1.000
_cell.angle_alpha   90.00
_cell.angle_beta   90.00
_cell.angle_gamma   90.00
#
_symmetry.space_group_name_H-M   'P 1'
#
loop_
_entity.id
_entity.type
_entity.pdbx_description
1 polymer ?
#
loop_
_entity_poly.entity_id
_entity_poly.type
_entity_poly.pdbx_seq_one_letter_code
_entity_poly.pdbx_strand_id
1 'polypeptide(L)'
;MEAQETNSPSKAPTGGLALAAAISLAGGIGLLGLLVFVNRTSEACGYRTGALQTLIGSAGLLCCQAAPLFGLIAVFGAIGKRQEIVARSATESGPTRAMARRFLVAGLLFATVAFVPSVVAITYGIAAHRMLPQWWVVEHMSIAVLGLAMGWISLRLFQRIPGAKLPLIASASVVVLGVASVAGTFGLTSVASYLGQRFHDLAKERTFSGDSGQLERTVVVPTLDTPSPAGKNVIWCSSFQLAWNEIRDNVIGAPLDVVGAEELADRLNKAPHRAGDLEPGSCYAAGGWTRDGIVERIEKEMGVRFPRRELPDFNDFEDRGGILAYSYLTANVPFRRPFRQLDEGFTFTDSQRAETLVAGFGLWQAFLSRYRDIREQVEILYVGWEDPNQPWGPMKEYALDLCRHSKPYQVVVAVVEPKGSLAETYEHIQRGMEQFKNQRGYENGRWFEESDLLRVPEMYWRIDHRFAELIGRMVANVGIPVVEAMQTIEFRLDRSGAMLESEALVAIAAIPRNFVFNRPFLISMKKRDADRPFFVMWVDNAELLVRQ
;
A
#
# COMPACT_ATOMS: atom_id res chain seq x y z
N MET A 1 18.42 85.73 1.00
CA MET A 1 18.75 86.42 2.25
C MET A 1 17.52 86.38 3.14
N GLU A 2 17.29 85.32 3.92
CA GLU A 2 18.15 84.70 4.96
C GLU A 2 18.19 85.56 6.24
N ALA A 3 18.19 84.98 7.45
CA ALA A 3 18.29 83.55 7.79
C ALA A 3 17.19 83.05 8.75
N GLN A 4 16.97 81.75 8.65
CA GLN A 4 16.21 80.89 9.54
C GLN A 4 16.91 80.75 10.90
N GLU A 5 16.20 80.88 12.01
CA GLU A 5 16.64 80.35 13.31
C GLU A 5 15.55 79.43 13.89
N THR A 6 15.96 78.45 14.71
CA THR A 6 15.24 77.17 14.82
C THR A 6 14.57 76.95 16.17
N ASN A 7 13.24 76.80 16.16
CA ASN A 7 12.49 76.28 17.29
C ASN A 7 12.20 74.78 17.05
N SER A 8 12.78 73.90 17.87
CA SER A 8 12.76 72.45 17.62
C SER A 8 11.53 71.77 18.21
N PRO A 9 10.62 71.18 17.40
CA PRO A 9 9.60 70.28 17.93
C PRO A 9 10.23 68.93 18.32
N SER A 10 9.88 68.46 19.51
CA SER A 10 10.40 67.22 20.11
C SER A 10 10.33 66.00 19.18
N LYS A 11 11.40 65.19 19.15
CA LYS A 11 11.39 63.83 18.58
C LYS A 11 10.49 62.94 19.42
N ALA A 12 9.22 62.80 19.01
CA ALA A 12 8.33 61.79 19.57
C ALA A 12 8.94 60.38 19.40
N PRO A 13 8.90 59.50 20.42
CA PRO A 13 9.58 58.21 20.39
C PRO A 13 8.82 57.18 19.52
N THR A 14 9.05 57.22 18.20
CA THR A 14 8.46 56.27 17.23
C THR A 14 9.12 54.89 17.23
N GLY A 15 10.29 54.72 17.83
CA GLY A 15 10.97 53.41 17.91
C GLY A 15 10.38 52.44 18.94
N GLY A 16 9.94 52.94 20.10
CA GLY A 16 9.74 52.12 21.31
C GLY A 16 8.76 50.95 21.15
N LEU A 17 7.57 51.19 20.57
CA LEU A 17 6.52 50.16 20.50
C LEU A 17 6.80 49.08 19.45
N ALA A 18 7.36 49.47 18.29
CA ALA A 18 7.76 48.53 17.25
C ALA A 18 8.97 47.70 17.69
N LEU A 19 9.92 48.32 18.39
CA LEU A 19 11.05 47.63 19.01
C LEU A 19 10.59 46.65 20.11
N ALA A 20 9.67 47.06 20.99
CA ALA A 20 9.11 46.18 22.01
C ALA A 20 8.36 44.98 21.41
N ALA A 21 7.52 45.21 20.39
CA ALA A 21 6.83 44.12 19.67
C ALA A 21 7.83 43.17 18.97
N ALA A 22 8.86 43.70 18.32
CA ALA A 22 9.90 42.90 17.68
C ALA A 22 10.75 42.11 18.69
N ILE A 23 11.08 42.70 19.85
CA ILE A 23 11.79 42.02 20.95
C ILE A 23 10.92 40.91 21.56
N SER A 24 9.62 41.15 21.78
CA SER A 24 8.71 40.11 22.27
C SER A 24 8.56 38.96 21.27
N LEU A 25 8.44 39.27 19.97
CA LEU A 25 8.37 38.25 18.92
C LEU A 25 9.67 37.46 18.80
N ALA A 26 10.83 38.15 18.82
CA ALA A 26 12.14 37.52 18.77
C ALA A 26 12.46 36.69 20.03
N GLY A 27 12.01 37.13 21.21
CA GLY A 27 12.12 36.36 22.45
C GLY A 27 11.28 35.07 22.41
N GLY A 28 10.03 35.16 21.94
CA GLY A 28 9.16 34.00 21.74
C GLY A 28 9.75 33.01 20.72
N ILE A 29 10.21 33.50 19.57
CA ILE A 29 10.82 32.68 18.51
C ILE A 29 12.16 32.08 18.98
N GLY A 30 12.97 32.83 19.73
CA GLY A 30 14.24 32.36 20.28
C GLY A 30 14.06 31.24 21.30
N LEU A 31 13.05 31.35 22.18
CA LEU A 31 12.70 30.30 23.13
C LEU A 31 12.16 29.03 22.42
N LEU A 32 11.34 29.21 21.37
CA LEU A 32 10.88 28.12 20.50
C LEU A 32 12.03 27.42 19.78
N GLY A 33 12.99 28.18 19.24
CA GLY A 33 14.19 27.64 18.59
C GLY A 33 15.08 26.85 19.57
N LEU A 34 15.25 27.36 20.80
CA LEU A 34 15.99 26.67 21.85
C LEU A 34 15.30 25.36 22.25
N LEU A 35 13.97 25.34 22.35
CA LEU A 35 13.19 24.14 22.67
C LEU A 35 13.21 23.09 21.54
N VAL A 36 13.11 23.51 20.28
CA VAL A 36 13.27 22.60 19.12
C VAL A 36 14.68 22.02 19.04
N PHE A 37 15.70 22.81 19.38
CA PHE A 37 17.08 22.33 19.48
C PHE A 37 17.24 21.29 20.60
N VAL A 38 16.72 21.56 21.81
CA VAL A 38 16.73 20.60 22.93
C VAL A 38 15.96 19.32 22.61
N ASN A 39 14.83 19.41 21.90
CA ASN A 39 14.08 18.22 21.47
C ASN A 39 14.93 17.36 20.53
N ARG A 40 15.53 17.95 19.48
CA ARG A 40 16.41 17.23 18.54
C ARG A 40 17.66 16.65 19.19
N THR A 41 18.29 17.33 20.15
CA THR A 41 19.44 16.75 20.87
C THR A 41 19.01 15.61 21.80
N SER A 42 17.78 15.64 22.35
CA SER A 42 17.25 14.51 23.12
C SER A 42 16.95 13.28 22.24
N GLU A 43 16.40 13.48 21.04
CA GLU A 43 16.19 12.42 20.04
C GLU A 43 17.51 11.79 19.59
N ALA A 44 18.53 12.61 19.32
CA ALA A 44 19.86 12.15 18.94
C ALA A 44 20.64 11.42 20.05
N CYS A 45 20.24 11.57 21.32
CA CYS A 45 20.92 10.94 22.46
C CYS A 45 20.22 9.68 23.01
N GLY A 46 19.03 9.31 22.52
CA GLY A 46 18.45 7.97 22.73
C GLY A 46 18.12 7.57 24.18
N TYR A 47 17.82 8.53 25.07
CA TYR A 47 17.56 8.24 26.49
C TYR A 47 16.15 7.69 26.78
N ARG A 48 16.07 6.80 27.78
CA ARG A 48 14.99 5.79 27.92
C ARG A 48 14.02 6.03 29.09
N THR A 49 13.85 7.27 29.57
CA THR A 49 13.14 7.60 30.82
C THR A 49 11.87 8.43 30.60
N GLY A 50 10.70 7.79 30.65
CA GLY A 50 9.40 8.40 30.35
C GLY A 50 9.04 9.65 31.18
N ALA A 51 9.60 9.79 32.39
CA ALA A 51 9.41 10.99 33.22
C ALA A 51 9.80 12.30 32.51
N LEU A 52 10.91 12.30 31.75
CA LEU A 52 11.35 13.47 30.98
C LEU A 52 10.44 13.71 29.77
N GLN A 53 9.89 12.65 29.18
CA GLN A 53 8.96 12.73 28.06
C GLN A 53 7.61 13.37 28.49
N THR A 54 7.11 13.05 29.69
CA THR A 54 6.00 13.80 30.32
C THR A 54 6.38 15.26 30.61
N LEU A 55 7.60 15.53 31.06
CA LEU A 55 8.06 16.89 31.34
C LEU A 55 8.07 17.74 30.06
N ILE A 56 8.63 17.22 28.96
CA ILE A 56 8.67 17.85 27.64
C ILE A 56 7.25 18.03 27.09
N GLY A 57 6.37 17.03 27.21
CA GLY A 57 4.95 17.15 26.85
C GLY A 57 4.24 18.28 27.62
N SER A 58 4.49 18.41 28.92
CA SER A 58 3.94 19.50 29.75
C SER A 58 4.54 20.88 29.41
N ALA A 59 5.81 20.94 28.99
CA ALA A 59 6.44 22.17 28.50
C ALA A 59 5.87 22.60 27.13
N GLY A 60 5.57 21.64 26.24
CA GLY A 60 4.83 21.87 25.01
C GLY A 60 3.42 22.43 25.28
N LEU A 61 2.71 21.84 26.26
CA LEU A 61 1.41 22.34 26.74
C LEU A 61 1.50 23.81 27.21
N LEU A 62 2.53 24.14 28.00
CA LEU A 62 2.81 25.51 28.46
C LEU A 62 3.10 26.47 27.30
N CYS A 63 3.82 26.04 26.27
CA CYS A 63 4.03 26.85 25.07
C CYS A 63 2.73 27.10 24.29
N CYS A 64 1.86 26.09 24.19
CA CYS A 64 0.55 26.20 23.55
C CYS A 64 -0.37 27.19 24.27
N GLN A 65 -0.25 27.36 25.60
CA GLN A 65 -1.00 28.37 26.34
C GLN A 65 -0.29 29.74 26.44
N ALA A 66 1.05 29.77 26.35
CA ALA A 66 1.81 31.02 26.35
C ALA A 66 1.56 31.88 25.09
N ALA A 67 1.46 31.28 23.90
CA ALA A 67 1.23 32.04 22.66
C ALA A 67 -0.12 32.79 22.64
N PRO A 68 -1.27 32.19 23.02
CA PRO A 68 -2.52 32.91 23.28
C PRO A 68 -2.39 34.01 24.34
N LEU A 69 -1.64 33.77 25.43
CA LEU A 69 -1.44 34.75 26.50
C LEU A 69 -0.68 35.99 26.00
N PHE A 70 0.40 35.81 25.22
CA PHE A 70 1.11 36.92 24.58
C PHE A 70 0.26 37.63 23.52
N GLY A 71 -0.59 36.89 22.79
CA GLY A 71 -1.61 37.46 21.90
C GLY A 71 -2.61 38.35 22.65
N LEU A 72 -3.11 37.89 23.81
CA LEU A 72 -3.99 38.65 24.71
C LEU A 72 -3.29 39.90 25.26
N ILE A 73 -2.03 39.81 25.68
CA ILE A 73 -1.24 40.95 26.15
C ILE A 73 -1.06 41.99 25.03
N ALA A 74 -0.78 41.56 23.80
CA ALA A 74 -0.69 42.44 22.64
C ALA A 74 -2.04 43.12 22.30
N VAL A 75 -3.15 42.38 22.37
CA VAL A 75 -4.51 42.90 22.16
C VAL A 75 -4.91 43.89 23.25
N PHE A 76 -4.68 43.57 24.53
CA PHE A 76 -4.97 44.51 25.64
C PHE A 76 -4.07 45.74 25.61
N GLY A 77 -2.79 45.61 25.23
CA GLY A 77 -1.91 46.75 24.98
C GLY A 77 -2.42 47.66 23.86
N ALA A 78 -2.92 47.08 22.76
CA ALA A 78 -3.55 47.83 21.67
C ALA A 78 -4.89 48.49 22.07
N ILE A 79 -5.67 47.86 22.95
CA ILE A 79 -6.89 48.45 23.52
C ILE A 79 -6.55 49.61 24.47
N GLY A 80 -5.56 49.46 25.34
CA GLY A 80 -5.10 50.52 26.25
C GLY A 80 -4.55 51.75 25.52
N LYS A 81 -3.88 51.56 24.37
CA LYS A 81 -3.39 52.65 23.49
C LYS A 81 -4.31 52.95 22.29
N ARG A 82 -5.59 52.56 22.34
CA ARG A 82 -6.54 52.67 21.22
C ARG A 82 -6.62 54.08 20.61
N GLN A 83 -6.56 55.14 21.41
CA GLN A 83 -6.61 56.51 20.89
C GLN A 83 -5.30 56.95 20.20
N GLU A 84 -4.12 56.59 20.70
CA GLU A 84 -2.84 56.85 19.99
C GLU A 84 -2.78 56.11 18.65
N ILE A 85 -3.24 54.86 18.61
CA ILE A 85 -3.24 54.04 17.40
C ILE A 85 -4.23 54.61 16.38
N VAL A 86 -5.44 54.99 16.80
CA VAL A 86 -6.42 55.65 15.92
C VAL A 86 -5.88 56.98 15.39
N ALA A 87 -5.29 57.82 16.26
CA ALA A 87 -4.72 59.11 15.86
C ALA A 87 -3.60 58.97 14.81
N ARG A 88 -2.71 57.98 14.95
CA ARG A 88 -1.67 57.70 13.95
C ARG A 88 -2.19 57.01 12.68
N SER A 89 -3.28 56.25 12.76
CA SER A 89 -3.90 55.61 11.58
C SER A 89 -4.62 56.58 10.62
N ALA A 90 -4.81 57.83 11.02
CA ALA A 90 -5.55 58.84 10.25
C ALA A 90 -4.90 59.12 8.88
N THR A 91 -3.57 59.07 8.78
CA THR A 91 -2.78 59.36 7.58
C THR A 91 -2.54 58.14 6.67
N GLU A 92 -2.98 56.94 7.04
CA GLU A 92 -2.84 55.73 6.21
C GLU A 92 -4.10 55.43 5.37
N SER A 93 -3.90 54.84 4.20
CA SER A 93 -4.95 54.61 3.20
C SER A 93 -5.97 53.55 3.60
N GLY A 94 -7.17 53.62 2.98
CA GLY A 94 -8.31 52.76 3.29
C GLY A 94 -8.05 51.24 3.32
N PRO A 95 -7.28 50.65 2.39
CA PRO A 95 -7.01 49.21 2.38
C PRO A 95 -6.30 48.73 3.66
N THR A 96 -5.27 49.43 4.12
CA THR A 96 -4.50 49.10 5.33
C THR A 96 -5.40 49.14 6.57
N ARG A 97 -6.26 50.16 6.65
CA ARG A 97 -7.22 50.36 7.75
C ARG A 97 -8.28 49.25 7.82
N ALA A 98 -8.79 48.81 6.66
CA ALA A 98 -9.69 47.66 6.56
C ALA A 98 -8.99 46.33 6.92
N MET A 99 -7.73 46.17 6.52
CA MET A 99 -6.93 44.97 6.75
C MET A 99 -6.57 44.80 8.24
N ALA A 100 -6.08 45.85 8.91
CA ALA A 100 -5.80 45.83 10.34
C ALA A 100 -7.05 45.49 11.19
N ARG A 101 -8.22 46.00 10.80
CA ARG A 101 -9.50 45.70 11.46
C ARG A 101 -9.92 44.23 11.29
N ARG A 102 -9.60 43.59 10.16
CA ARG A 102 -9.80 42.15 9.95
C ARG A 102 -8.82 41.31 10.77
N PHE A 103 -7.55 41.72 10.87
CA PHE A 103 -6.55 41.03 11.72
C PHE A 103 -6.91 41.05 13.21
N LEU A 104 -7.43 42.17 13.74
CA LEU A 104 -7.82 42.25 15.16
C LEU A 104 -8.98 41.28 15.47
N VAL A 105 -9.95 41.13 14.55
CA VAL A 105 -11.02 40.13 14.67
C VAL A 105 -10.48 38.69 14.55
N ALA A 106 -9.56 38.43 13.61
CA ALA A 106 -8.94 37.11 13.46
C ALA A 106 -8.14 36.69 14.72
N GLY A 107 -7.41 37.61 15.34
CA GLY A 107 -6.70 37.35 16.59
C GLY A 107 -7.64 37.06 17.78
N LEU A 108 -8.80 37.72 17.83
CA LEU A 108 -9.82 37.48 18.86
C LEU A 108 -10.51 36.11 18.68
N LEU A 109 -10.77 35.72 17.44
CA LEU A 109 -11.26 34.38 17.08
C LEU A 109 -10.22 33.30 17.39
N PHE A 110 -8.94 33.55 17.13
CA PHE A 110 -7.85 32.63 17.46
C PHE A 110 -7.73 32.41 18.98
N ALA A 111 -7.75 33.49 19.77
CA ALA A 111 -7.71 33.42 21.22
C ALA A 111 -8.91 32.66 21.82
N THR A 112 -10.10 32.74 21.20
CA THR A 112 -11.28 31.99 21.66
C THR A 112 -11.26 30.52 21.23
N VAL A 113 -10.83 30.21 19.99
CA VAL A 113 -10.75 28.83 19.48
C VAL A 113 -9.71 27.99 20.23
N ALA A 114 -8.55 28.53 20.62
CA ALA A 114 -7.56 27.81 21.42
C ALA A 114 -7.94 27.69 22.91
N PHE A 115 -8.67 28.66 23.45
CA PHE A 115 -9.01 28.71 24.87
C PHE A 115 -10.22 27.84 25.23
N VAL A 116 -11.22 27.73 24.35
CA VAL A 116 -12.43 26.91 24.61
C VAL A 116 -12.11 25.43 24.87
N PRO A 117 -11.31 24.71 24.06
CA PRO A 117 -10.94 23.32 24.34
C PRO A 117 -10.17 23.16 25.65
N SER A 118 -9.26 24.09 25.96
CA SER A 118 -8.52 24.12 27.24
C SER A 118 -9.47 24.29 28.43
N VAL A 119 -10.42 25.22 28.36
CA VAL A 119 -11.42 25.45 29.41
C VAL A 119 -12.36 24.25 29.55
N VAL A 120 -12.81 23.64 28.46
CA VAL A 120 -13.65 22.42 28.49
C VAL A 120 -12.90 21.25 29.14
N ALA A 121 -11.63 21.02 28.78
CA ALA A 121 -10.82 19.97 29.40
C ALA A 121 -10.70 20.14 30.92
N ILE A 122 -10.44 21.37 31.37
CA ILE A 122 -10.33 21.72 32.80
C ILE A 122 -11.69 21.58 33.51
N THR A 123 -12.76 22.13 32.92
CA THR A 123 -14.10 22.19 33.53
C THR A 123 -14.74 20.81 33.72
N TYR A 124 -14.50 19.89 32.79
CA TYR A 124 -15.04 18.52 32.85
C TYR A 124 -14.03 17.48 33.39
N GLY A 125 -12.88 17.92 33.95
CA GLY A 125 -11.87 17.03 34.54
C GLY A 125 -11.23 16.05 33.54
N ILE A 126 -11.24 16.38 32.25
CA ILE A 126 -10.69 15.53 31.19
C ILE A 126 -9.17 15.69 31.17
N ALA A 127 -8.47 14.80 31.89
CA ALA A 127 -7.01 14.73 31.85
C ALA A 127 -6.52 14.63 30.40
N ALA A 128 -5.51 15.44 30.03
CA ALA A 128 -5.16 15.71 28.64
C ALA A 128 -4.86 14.47 27.77
N HIS A 129 -4.41 13.36 28.39
CA HIS A 129 -4.19 12.06 27.73
C HIS A 129 -5.47 11.37 27.23
N ARG A 130 -6.67 11.89 27.54
CA ARG A 130 -7.98 11.39 27.07
C ARG A 130 -8.56 12.17 25.90
N MET A 131 -7.95 13.29 25.51
CA MET A 131 -8.31 13.97 24.25
C MET A 131 -7.84 13.13 23.06
N LEU A 132 -8.71 12.93 22.06
CA LEU A 132 -8.37 12.15 20.87
C LEU A 132 -7.13 12.76 20.17
N PRO A 133 -6.10 11.98 19.82
CA PRO A 133 -4.89 12.50 19.16
C PRO A 133 -5.20 13.25 17.85
N GLN A 134 -6.26 12.87 17.15
CA GLN A 134 -6.74 13.54 15.95
C GLN A 134 -7.11 15.03 16.18
N TRP A 135 -7.63 15.40 17.37
CA TRP A 135 -7.92 16.80 17.70
C TRP A 135 -6.65 17.65 17.81
N TRP A 136 -5.61 17.12 18.47
CA TRP A 136 -4.31 17.78 18.57
C TRP A 136 -3.68 18.03 17.19
N VAL A 137 -3.79 17.05 16.28
CA VAL A 137 -3.33 17.18 14.89
C VAL A 137 -4.13 18.25 14.14
N VAL A 138 -5.46 18.27 14.25
CA VAL A 138 -6.31 19.28 13.59
C VAL A 138 -6.03 20.69 14.11
N GLU A 139 -5.80 20.86 15.41
CA GLU A 139 -5.41 22.14 16.02
C GLU A 139 -4.05 22.61 15.49
N HIS A 140 -3.03 21.75 15.52
CA HIS A 140 -1.68 22.09 15.05
C HIS A 140 -1.65 22.38 13.53
N MET A 141 -2.39 21.62 12.73
CA MET A 141 -2.58 21.90 11.30
C MET A 141 -3.24 23.26 11.08
N SER A 142 -4.31 23.56 11.82
CA SER A 142 -5.02 24.85 11.70
C SER A 142 -4.13 26.03 12.06
N ILE A 143 -3.36 25.92 13.15
CA ILE A 143 -2.39 26.95 13.58
C ILE A 143 -1.29 27.12 12.54
N ALA A 144 -0.70 26.03 12.02
CA ALA A 144 0.43 26.10 11.09
C ALA A 144 0.01 26.62 9.70
N VAL A 145 -1.14 26.21 9.17
CA VAL A 145 -1.69 26.73 7.90
C VAL A 145 -2.08 28.21 8.02
N LEU A 146 -2.65 28.63 9.15
CA LEU A 146 -2.96 30.05 9.40
C LEU A 146 -1.68 30.88 9.54
N GLY A 147 -0.67 30.37 10.25
CA GLY A 147 0.65 30.99 10.38
C GLY A 147 1.36 31.15 9.05
N LEU A 148 1.29 30.13 8.17
CA LEU A 148 1.76 30.20 6.79
C LEU A 148 1.07 31.32 6.00
N ALA A 149 -0.27 31.37 6.03
CA ALA A 149 -1.04 32.41 5.34
C ALA A 149 -0.68 33.82 5.86
N MET A 150 -0.60 34.01 7.18
CA MET A 150 -0.26 35.29 7.80
C MET A 150 1.19 35.72 7.51
N GLY A 151 2.15 34.79 7.57
CA GLY A 151 3.55 35.05 7.23
C GLY A 151 3.73 35.41 5.76
N TRP A 152 3.07 34.69 4.86
CA TRP A 152 3.14 34.92 3.40
C TRP A 152 2.50 36.25 2.99
N ILE A 153 1.37 36.61 3.60
CA ILE A 153 0.73 37.91 3.41
C ILE A 153 1.62 39.04 3.97
N SER A 154 2.18 38.86 5.17
CA SER A 154 3.10 39.85 5.78
C SER A 154 4.36 40.05 4.92
N LEU A 155 4.95 38.97 4.40
CA LEU A 155 6.10 39.02 3.49
C LEU A 155 5.77 39.86 2.24
N ARG A 156 4.62 39.62 1.59
CA ARG A 156 4.14 40.39 0.43
C ARG A 156 3.88 41.88 0.73
N LEU A 157 3.57 42.24 1.97
CA LEU A 157 3.40 43.62 2.40
C LEU A 157 4.76 44.29 2.65
N PHE A 158 5.62 43.69 3.47
CA PHE A 158 6.93 44.27 3.81
C PHE A 158 7.92 44.31 2.63
N GLN A 159 7.76 43.44 1.62
CA GLN A 159 8.46 43.55 0.32
C GLN A 159 8.24 44.90 -0.39
N ARG A 160 7.17 45.64 -0.06
CA ARG A 160 6.82 46.92 -0.70
C ARG A 160 7.23 48.16 0.13
N ILE A 161 7.89 47.97 1.28
CA ILE A 161 8.20 49.06 2.22
C ILE A 161 9.73 49.24 2.31
N PRO A 162 10.29 50.35 1.80
CA PRO A 162 11.71 50.65 1.92
C PRO A 162 12.19 50.63 3.38
N GLY A 163 13.34 50.02 3.63
CA GLY A 163 13.94 49.93 4.98
C GLY A 163 13.39 48.81 5.88
N ALA A 164 12.29 48.14 5.51
CA ALA A 164 11.61 47.12 6.33
C ALA A 164 12.34 45.76 6.45
N LYS A 165 13.68 45.74 6.50
CA LYS A 165 14.51 44.52 6.49
C LYS A 165 14.19 43.55 7.63
N LEU A 166 14.02 44.06 8.86
CA LEU A 166 13.77 43.21 10.04
C LEU A 166 12.41 42.47 9.99
N PRO A 167 11.26 43.13 9.76
CA PRO A 167 9.97 42.43 9.65
C PRO A 167 9.85 41.57 8.38
N LEU A 168 10.60 41.89 7.31
CA LEU A 168 10.73 41.02 6.14
C LEU A 168 11.35 39.66 6.51
N ILE A 169 12.49 39.69 7.22
CA ILE A 169 13.17 38.47 7.70
C ILE A 169 12.25 37.71 8.66
N ALA A 170 11.64 38.38 9.64
CA ALA A 170 10.70 37.73 10.57
C ALA A 170 9.52 37.06 9.85
N SER A 171 8.96 37.71 8.82
CA SER A 171 7.87 37.13 8.01
C SER A 171 8.32 35.89 7.23
N ALA A 172 9.53 35.91 6.66
CA ALA A 172 10.12 34.76 6.00
C ALA A 172 10.41 33.61 6.99
N SER A 173 10.93 33.92 8.18
CA SER A 173 11.13 32.93 9.25
C SER A 173 9.81 32.29 9.70
N VAL A 174 8.72 33.05 9.83
CA VAL A 174 7.40 32.50 10.15
C VAL A 174 6.89 31.57 9.05
N VAL A 175 7.12 31.89 7.77
CA VAL A 175 6.79 30.98 6.66
C VAL A 175 7.62 29.69 6.73
N VAL A 176 8.95 29.79 6.89
CA VAL A 176 9.84 28.62 6.96
C VAL A 176 9.54 27.73 8.17
N LEU A 177 9.32 28.32 9.35
CA LEU A 177 8.92 27.61 10.56
C LEU A 177 7.51 27.01 10.43
N GLY A 178 6.61 27.69 9.72
CA GLY A 178 5.30 27.15 9.35
C GLY A 178 5.41 25.90 8.48
N VAL A 179 6.21 25.94 7.40
CA VAL A 179 6.46 24.78 6.53
C VAL A 179 7.12 23.65 7.32
N ALA A 180 8.13 23.95 8.15
CA ALA A 180 8.82 22.96 8.96
C ALA A 180 7.91 22.33 10.03
N SER A 181 6.99 23.11 10.62
CA SER A 181 5.98 22.62 11.57
C SER A 181 4.94 21.73 10.89
N VAL A 182 4.45 22.12 9.69
CA VAL A 182 3.59 21.26 8.86
C VAL A 182 4.33 19.97 8.49
N ALA A 183 5.55 20.04 7.97
CA ALA A 183 6.32 18.85 7.59
C ALA A 183 6.63 17.93 8.79
N GLY A 184 6.97 18.50 9.95
CA GLY A 184 7.21 17.75 11.18
C GLY A 184 5.95 17.06 11.71
N THR A 185 4.80 17.75 11.72
CA THR A 185 3.52 17.13 12.10
C THR A 185 3.04 16.09 11.10
N PHE A 186 3.20 16.33 9.79
CA PHE A 186 2.97 15.29 8.76
C PHE A 186 3.85 14.06 8.97
N GLY A 187 5.12 14.23 9.33
CA GLY A 187 6.06 13.13 9.66
C GLY A 187 5.75 12.41 10.97
N LEU A 188 5.18 13.10 11.96
CA LEU A 188 4.71 12.51 13.22
C LEU A 188 3.36 11.78 13.08
N THR A 189 2.54 12.17 12.10
CA THR A 189 1.34 11.41 11.74
C THR A 189 1.66 10.23 10.83
N SER A 190 0.88 9.16 10.92
CA SER A 190 0.94 8.03 9.97
C SER A 190 0.56 8.39 8.53
N VAL A 191 0.28 9.66 8.21
CA VAL A 191 -0.07 10.13 6.86
C VAL A 191 1.15 10.17 5.95
N ALA A 192 2.32 10.60 6.44
CA ALA A 192 3.55 10.61 5.64
C ALA A 192 4.03 9.18 5.33
N SER A 193 3.97 8.27 6.31
CA SER A 193 4.30 6.85 6.08
C SER A 193 3.23 6.12 5.26
N TYR A 194 1.95 6.47 5.41
CA TYR A 194 0.88 5.99 4.50
C TYR A 194 1.11 6.42 3.06
N LEU A 195 1.36 7.70 2.80
CA LEU A 195 1.63 8.19 1.45
C LEU A 195 2.94 7.60 0.90
N GLY A 196 3.98 7.52 1.72
CA GLY A 196 5.24 6.86 1.39
C GLY A 196 5.04 5.40 0.96
N GLN A 197 4.40 4.58 1.80
CA GLN A 197 4.07 3.19 1.46
C GLN A 197 3.15 3.12 0.22
N ARG A 198 2.14 3.99 0.08
CA ARG A 198 1.25 4.00 -1.08
C ARG A 198 1.98 4.35 -2.38
N PHE A 199 2.93 5.29 -2.35
CA PHE A 199 3.81 5.55 -3.48
C PHE A 199 4.76 4.38 -3.73
N HIS A 200 5.26 3.71 -2.68
CA HIS A 200 6.12 2.53 -2.81
C HIS A 200 5.37 1.30 -3.38
N ASP A 201 4.09 1.11 -3.04
CA ASP A 201 3.22 0.06 -3.57
C ASP A 201 2.83 0.30 -5.04
N LEU A 202 2.75 1.58 -5.45
CA LEU A 202 2.48 2.02 -6.82
C LEU A 202 3.72 2.05 -7.70
N ALA A 203 4.89 2.38 -7.14
CA ALA A 203 6.20 2.38 -7.80
C ALA A 203 6.95 1.05 -7.66
N LYS A 204 6.29 0.00 -7.12
CA LYS A 204 6.87 -1.34 -6.97
C LYS A 204 7.10 -1.92 -8.36
N GLU A 205 8.36 -2.14 -8.71
CA GLU A 205 8.75 -2.80 -9.96
C GLU A 205 8.51 -4.32 -9.87
N ARG A 206 8.44 -4.99 -11.02
CA ARG A 206 8.30 -6.46 -11.07
C ARG A 206 9.60 -7.15 -10.67
N THR A 207 9.52 -8.32 -10.02
CA THR A 207 10.67 -9.21 -9.75
C THR A 207 11.21 -9.82 -11.04
N PHE A 208 10.33 -10.16 -11.98
CA PHE A 208 10.64 -10.62 -13.33
C PHE A 208 9.64 -10.08 -14.37
N SER A 209 10.09 -9.82 -15.61
CA SER A 209 9.25 -9.30 -16.69
C SER A 209 9.84 -9.61 -18.07
N GLY A 210 9.72 -10.85 -18.54
CA GLY A 210 10.34 -11.28 -19.80
C GLY A 210 9.84 -12.63 -20.31
N ASP A 211 10.60 -13.22 -21.24
CA ASP A 211 10.34 -14.54 -21.80
C ASP A 211 10.72 -15.65 -20.80
N SER A 212 9.86 -16.65 -20.66
CA SER A 212 10.03 -17.82 -19.80
C SER A 212 11.36 -18.56 -19.94
N GLY A 213 11.98 -18.56 -21.12
CA GLY A 213 13.28 -19.19 -21.38
C GLY A 213 14.47 -18.49 -20.70
N GLN A 214 14.24 -17.32 -20.08
CA GLN A 214 15.21 -16.62 -19.23
C GLN A 214 15.20 -17.15 -17.78
N LEU A 215 14.23 -18.01 -17.40
CA LEU A 215 14.10 -18.59 -16.06
C LEU A 215 14.73 -19.97 -15.99
N GLU A 216 15.76 -20.13 -15.15
CA GLU A 216 16.45 -21.42 -14.98
C GLU A 216 15.70 -22.35 -14.03
N ARG A 217 15.06 -21.79 -12.99
CA ARG A 217 14.45 -22.51 -11.87
C ARG A 217 12.92 -22.42 -11.83
N THR A 218 12.28 -22.04 -12.93
CA THR A 218 10.82 -22.01 -13.11
C THR A 218 10.46 -22.72 -14.40
N VAL A 219 9.27 -23.33 -14.44
CA VAL A 219 8.61 -23.76 -15.68
C VAL A 219 7.16 -23.30 -15.67
N VAL A 220 6.67 -22.90 -16.84
CA VAL A 220 5.22 -22.85 -17.12
C VAL A 220 4.85 -24.21 -17.72
N VAL A 221 3.71 -24.77 -17.32
CA VAL A 221 3.22 -26.07 -17.81
C VAL A 221 1.83 -25.92 -18.45
N PRO A 222 1.56 -26.64 -19.56
CA PRO A 222 0.32 -26.48 -20.33
C PRO A 222 -0.92 -27.04 -19.61
N THR A 223 -0.76 -28.12 -18.82
CA THR A 223 -1.84 -28.81 -18.11
C THR A 223 -1.44 -29.14 -16.66
N LEU A 224 -2.44 -29.24 -15.77
CA LEU A 224 -2.22 -29.50 -14.33
C LEU A 224 -1.60 -30.88 -14.03
N ASP A 225 -1.83 -31.86 -14.91
CA ASP A 225 -1.33 -33.24 -14.83
C ASP A 225 0.09 -33.39 -15.41
N THR A 226 0.70 -32.31 -15.91
CA THR A 226 2.11 -32.33 -16.30
C THR A 226 3.00 -32.66 -15.08
N PRO A 227 3.93 -33.63 -15.19
CA PRO A 227 4.87 -33.95 -14.12
C PRO A 227 5.67 -32.74 -13.65
N SER A 228 5.65 -32.48 -12.34
CA SER A 228 6.34 -31.35 -11.71
C SER A 228 7.85 -31.64 -11.60
N PRO A 229 8.74 -30.88 -12.28
CA PRO A 229 10.18 -31.06 -12.13
C PRO A 229 10.65 -30.61 -10.73
N ALA A 230 11.41 -31.46 -10.05
CA ALA A 230 11.93 -31.19 -8.72
C ALA A 230 12.90 -29.98 -8.70
N GLY A 231 12.85 -29.17 -7.64
CA GLY A 231 13.73 -28.01 -7.46
C GLY A 231 13.34 -26.75 -8.24
N LYS A 232 12.20 -26.80 -8.96
CA LYS A 232 11.68 -25.71 -9.79
C LYS A 232 10.30 -25.22 -9.33
N ASN A 233 10.04 -23.93 -9.52
CA ASN A 233 8.68 -23.40 -9.49
C ASN A 233 7.90 -23.96 -10.70
N VAL A 234 6.63 -24.32 -10.51
CA VAL A 234 5.80 -24.92 -11.57
C VAL A 234 4.51 -24.12 -11.66
N ILE A 235 4.28 -23.43 -12.78
CA ILE A 235 3.15 -22.52 -12.98
C ILE A 235 2.20 -23.10 -14.01
N TRP A 236 0.93 -23.27 -13.65
CA TRP A 236 -0.15 -23.55 -14.60
C TRP A 236 -1.19 -22.44 -14.59
N CYS A 237 -1.64 -22.05 -15.78
CA CYS A 237 -2.69 -21.07 -15.99
C CYS A 237 -3.65 -21.55 -17.08
N SER A 238 -4.95 -21.59 -16.77
CA SER A 238 -6.02 -22.08 -17.65
C SER A 238 -6.19 -21.31 -18.97
N SER A 239 -5.63 -20.10 -19.12
CA SER A 239 -5.90 -19.29 -20.32
C SER A 239 -5.40 -19.95 -21.61
N PHE A 240 -4.28 -20.68 -21.56
CA PHE A 240 -3.79 -21.45 -22.72
C PHE A 240 -4.74 -22.61 -23.07
N GLN A 241 -5.29 -23.29 -22.06
CA GLN A 241 -6.34 -24.30 -22.27
C GLN A 241 -7.58 -23.70 -22.94
N LEU A 242 -7.92 -22.43 -22.67
CA LEU A 242 -9.01 -21.75 -23.35
C LEU A 242 -8.67 -21.45 -24.83
N ALA A 243 -7.44 -21.03 -25.15
CA ALA A 243 -7.02 -20.86 -26.55
C ALA A 243 -6.97 -22.20 -27.31
N TRP A 244 -6.56 -23.29 -26.65
CA TRP A 244 -6.65 -24.63 -27.22
C TRP A 244 -8.10 -25.05 -27.49
N ASN A 245 -9.00 -24.81 -26.53
CA ASN A 245 -10.44 -25.06 -26.71
C ASN A 245 -11.00 -24.28 -27.90
N GLU A 246 -10.64 -23.00 -28.08
CA GLU A 246 -11.08 -22.20 -29.24
C GLU A 246 -10.68 -22.84 -30.58
N ILE A 247 -9.44 -23.37 -30.69
CA ILE A 247 -9.01 -24.08 -31.90
C ILE A 247 -9.78 -25.40 -32.06
N ARG A 248 -9.81 -26.23 -31.01
CA ARG A 248 -10.46 -27.54 -31.00
C ARG A 248 -11.94 -27.46 -31.35
N ASP A 249 -12.67 -26.54 -30.72
CA ASP A 249 -14.13 -26.50 -30.75
C ASP A 249 -14.67 -25.58 -31.85
N ASN A 250 -14.04 -24.41 -32.09
CA ASN A 250 -14.58 -23.36 -32.97
C ASN A 250 -13.83 -23.22 -34.31
N VAL A 251 -12.58 -23.67 -34.44
CA VAL A 251 -11.80 -23.59 -35.70
C VAL A 251 -11.78 -24.93 -36.44
N ILE A 252 -11.60 -26.03 -35.72
CA ILE A 252 -11.42 -27.39 -36.26
C ILE A 252 -12.66 -28.28 -36.04
N GLY A 253 -13.38 -28.07 -34.93
CA GLY A 253 -14.57 -28.86 -34.56
C GLY A 253 -14.27 -30.31 -34.13
N ALA A 254 -13.01 -30.61 -33.80
CA ALA A 254 -12.53 -31.94 -33.43
C ALA A 254 -11.27 -31.86 -32.53
N PRO A 255 -10.97 -32.90 -31.73
CA PRO A 255 -9.70 -33.05 -31.02
C PRO A 255 -8.50 -32.84 -31.95
N LEU A 256 -7.49 -32.10 -31.49
CA LEU A 256 -6.30 -31.81 -32.29
C LEU A 256 -5.28 -32.93 -32.15
N ASP A 257 -4.90 -33.55 -33.25
CA ASP A 257 -3.82 -34.55 -33.32
C ASP A 257 -2.56 -33.82 -33.80
N VAL A 258 -1.49 -33.78 -32.97
CA VAL A 258 -0.31 -32.92 -33.23
C VAL A 258 0.95 -33.76 -33.29
N VAL A 259 1.54 -33.85 -34.47
CA VAL A 259 2.66 -34.75 -34.78
C VAL A 259 3.92 -34.33 -34.03
N GLY A 260 4.49 -35.23 -33.22
CA GLY A 260 5.62 -35.00 -32.34
C GLY A 260 5.29 -34.27 -31.03
N ALA A 261 4.01 -34.10 -30.70
CA ALA A 261 3.51 -33.57 -29.44
C ALA A 261 2.21 -34.29 -29.00
N GLU A 262 2.05 -35.55 -29.40
CA GLU A 262 0.80 -36.32 -29.33
C GLU A 262 0.26 -36.39 -27.89
N GLU A 263 1.09 -36.78 -26.93
CA GLU A 263 0.70 -36.88 -25.50
C GLU A 263 0.23 -35.53 -24.94
N LEU A 264 0.90 -34.44 -25.29
CA LEU A 264 0.53 -33.09 -24.85
C LEU A 264 -0.81 -32.66 -25.45
N ALA A 265 -0.98 -32.86 -26.76
CA ALA A 265 -2.24 -32.60 -27.44
C ALA A 265 -3.39 -33.43 -26.83
N ASP A 266 -3.12 -34.68 -26.49
CA ASP A 266 -4.10 -35.60 -25.88
C ASP A 266 -4.54 -35.14 -24.48
N ARG A 267 -3.62 -34.61 -23.66
CA ARG A 267 -3.95 -33.98 -22.35
C ARG A 267 -4.77 -32.71 -22.53
N LEU A 268 -4.34 -31.79 -23.41
CA LEU A 268 -5.04 -30.54 -23.73
C LEU A 268 -6.44 -30.80 -24.33
N ASN A 269 -6.61 -31.86 -25.12
CA ASN A 269 -7.90 -32.27 -25.67
C ASN A 269 -8.87 -32.77 -24.57
N LYS A 270 -8.37 -33.51 -23.58
CA LYS A 270 -9.17 -34.12 -22.50
C LYS A 270 -9.43 -33.19 -21.30
N ALA A 271 -8.64 -32.13 -21.15
CA ALA A 271 -8.71 -31.22 -20.02
C ALA A 271 -10.09 -30.53 -19.88
N PRO A 272 -10.69 -30.50 -18.67
CA PRO A 272 -12.09 -30.12 -18.49
C PRO A 272 -12.36 -28.61 -18.31
N HIS A 273 -11.32 -27.77 -18.32
CA HIS A 273 -11.42 -26.34 -18.01
C HIS A 273 -12.10 -25.55 -19.14
N ARG A 274 -12.97 -24.60 -18.78
CA ARG A 274 -13.83 -23.83 -19.70
C ARG A 274 -13.93 -22.38 -19.25
N ALA A 275 -14.35 -21.49 -20.15
CA ALA A 275 -14.50 -20.06 -19.85
C ALA A 275 -15.48 -19.77 -18.68
N GLY A 276 -16.38 -20.70 -18.35
CA GLY A 276 -17.27 -20.62 -17.19
C GLY A 276 -16.60 -20.84 -15.82
N ASP A 277 -15.37 -21.36 -15.77
CA ASP A 277 -14.58 -21.44 -14.53
C ASP A 277 -14.03 -20.04 -14.10
N LEU A 278 -14.30 -18.99 -14.88
CA LEU A 278 -13.85 -17.60 -14.72
C LEU A 278 -15.02 -16.59 -14.65
N GLU A 279 -14.73 -15.37 -14.22
CA GLU A 279 -15.66 -14.24 -14.33
C GLU A 279 -15.62 -13.64 -15.76
N PRO A 280 -16.77 -13.35 -16.40
CA PRO A 280 -16.83 -12.70 -17.70
C PRO A 280 -15.95 -11.44 -17.80
N GLY A 281 -15.20 -11.32 -18.90
CA GLY A 281 -14.29 -10.19 -19.11
C GLY A 281 -12.94 -10.27 -18.38
N SER A 282 -12.70 -11.27 -17.52
CA SER A 282 -11.37 -11.48 -16.91
C SER A 282 -10.34 -12.09 -17.87
N CYS A 283 -10.79 -12.70 -18.97
CA CYS A 283 -9.96 -13.42 -19.92
C CYS A 283 -10.28 -13.02 -21.37
N TYR A 284 -9.25 -13.10 -22.20
CA TYR A 284 -9.35 -13.25 -23.64
C TYR A 284 -8.67 -14.55 -24.06
N ALA A 285 -9.27 -15.26 -25.02
CA ALA A 285 -8.71 -16.44 -25.65
C ALA A 285 -9.19 -16.46 -27.10
N ALA A 286 -8.32 -16.84 -28.03
CA ALA A 286 -8.65 -16.94 -29.44
C ALA A 286 -7.78 -17.96 -30.16
N GLY A 287 -8.43 -18.70 -31.05
CA GLY A 287 -7.81 -19.51 -32.08
C GLY A 287 -8.29 -19.11 -33.47
N GLY A 288 -7.47 -19.34 -34.50
CA GLY A 288 -7.85 -19.15 -35.90
C GLY A 288 -6.69 -19.34 -36.87
N TRP A 289 -7.02 -19.32 -38.17
CA TRP A 289 -6.04 -19.36 -39.25
C TRP A 289 -5.45 -17.97 -39.49
N THR A 290 -4.14 -17.86 -39.74
CA THR A 290 -3.49 -16.57 -40.03
C THR A 290 -4.08 -15.90 -41.26
N ARG A 291 -4.24 -16.65 -42.35
CA ARG A 291 -4.87 -16.22 -43.60
C ARG A 291 -6.35 -15.80 -43.50
N ASP A 292 -7.02 -16.09 -42.38
CA ASP A 292 -8.46 -15.78 -42.17
C ASP A 292 -8.66 -14.61 -41.17
N GLY A 293 -7.60 -13.82 -40.91
CA GLY A 293 -7.69 -12.56 -40.16
C GLY A 293 -7.64 -12.70 -38.63
N ILE A 294 -6.93 -13.71 -38.11
CA ILE A 294 -6.86 -13.97 -36.65
C ILE A 294 -6.08 -12.89 -35.89
N VAL A 295 -5.04 -12.31 -36.50
CA VAL A 295 -4.15 -11.34 -35.83
C VAL A 295 -4.92 -10.04 -35.59
N GLU A 296 -5.53 -9.50 -36.63
CA GLU A 296 -6.33 -8.27 -36.59
C GLU A 296 -7.56 -8.44 -35.69
N ARG A 297 -8.11 -9.67 -35.58
CA ARG A 297 -9.14 -10.00 -34.58
C ARG A 297 -8.59 -9.91 -33.16
N ILE A 298 -7.42 -10.49 -32.89
CA ILE A 298 -6.75 -10.42 -31.58
C ILE A 298 -6.44 -8.98 -31.21
N GLU A 299 -5.80 -8.20 -32.08
CA GLU A 299 -5.46 -6.81 -31.83
C GLU A 299 -6.69 -5.96 -31.51
N LYS A 300 -7.73 -6.08 -32.35
CA LYS A 300 -8.99 -5.34 -32.18
C LYS A 300 -9.71 -5.71 -30.89
N GLU A 301 -9.84 -7.00 -30.57
CA GLU A 301 -10.55 -7.44 -29.37
C GLU A 301 -9.76 -7.18 -28.08
N MET A 302 -8.45 -7.34 -28.09
CA MET A 302 -7.59 -6.97 -26.97
C MET A 302 -7.54 -5.45 -26.77
N GLY A 303 -7.50 -4.66 -27.84
CA GLY A 303 -7.58 -3.20 -27.77
C GLY A 303 -8.88 -2.69 -27.16
N VAL A 304 -10.00 -3.42 -27.36
CA VAL A 304 -11.30 -3.10 -26.73
C VAL A 304 -11.40 -3.61 -25.30
N ARG A 305 -11.03 -4.88 -25.04
CA ARG A 305 -11.19 -5.53 -23.72
C ARG A 305 -10.13 -5.08 -22.70
N PHE A 306 -8.90 -4.83 -23.17
CA PHE A 306 -7.72 -4.59 -22.35
C PHE A 306 -6.82 -3.46 -22.90
N PRO A 307 -7.33 -2.21 -23.09
CA PRO A 307 -6.66 -1.08 -23.78
C PRO A 307 -5.36 -0.55 -23.16
N ARG A 308 -4.81 -1.19 -22.12
CA ARG A 308 -3.53 -0.86 -21.47
C ARG A 308 -2.52 -2.00 -21.56
N ARG A 309 -2.76 -2.99 -22.43
CA ARG A 309 -1.89 -4.15 -22.61
C ARG A 309 -1.18 -4.04 -23.95
N GLU A 310 0.14 -4.01 -23.87
CA GLU A 310 1.02 -4.29 -25.00
C GLU A 310 0.75 -5.73 -25.47
N LEU A 311 0.65 -5.91 -26.78
CA LEU A 311 0.55 -7.23 -27.39
C LEU A 311 1.95 -7.72 -27.80
N PRO A 312 2.13 -9.04 -27.92
CA PRO A 312 3.26 -9.59 -28.67
C PRO A 312 3.28 -9.06 -30.10
N ASP A 313 4.47 -8.99 -30.70
CA ASP A 313 4.58 -8.75 -32.14
C ASP A 313 4.06 -9.99 -32.89
N PHE A 314 3.03 -9.79 -33.72
CA PHE A 314 2.41 -10.83 -34.53
C PHE A 314 2.75 -10.75 -36.03
N ASN A 315 3.45 -9.70 -36.49
CA ASN A 315 3.76 -9.48 -37.92
C ASN A 315 4.50 -10.67 -38.54
N ASP A 316 5.30 -11.34 -37.71
CA ASP A 316 6.12 -12.49 -38.09
C ASP A 316 5.29 -13.71 -38.56
N PHE A 317 3.98 -13.79 -38.25
CA PHE A 317 3.15 -14.99 -38.44
C PHE A 317 2.09 -14.90 -39.55
N GLU A 318 1.65 -13.71 -39.96
CA GLU A 318 0.54 -13.52 -40.90
C GLU A 318 0.77 -14.32 -42.20
N ASP A 319 1.91 -14.07 -42.84
CA ASP A 319 2.36 -14.73 -44.08
C ASP A 319 2.69 -16.23 -43.94
N ARG A 320 2.84 -16.77 -42.72
CA ARG A 320 3.32 -18.17 -42.52
C ARG A 320 2.26 -19.24 -42.80
N GLY A 321 0.99 -18.86 -42.93
CA GLY A 321 -0.10 -19.75 -43.35
C GLY A 321 -0.35 -20.94 -42.41
N GLY A 322 -0.82 -20.69 -41.19
CA GLY A 322 -1.13 -21.76 -40.23
C GLY A 322 -2.14 -21.40 -39.17
N ILE A 323 -2.16 -22.15 -38.06
CA ILE A 323 -3.03 -21.90 -36.90
C ILE A 323 -2.25 -21.12 -35.83
N LEU A 324 -2.87 -20.06 -35.30
CA LEU A 324 -2.33 -19.27 -34.19
C LEU A 324 -3.22 -19.42 -32.94
N ALA A 325 -2.59 -19.65 -31.78
CA ALA A 325 -3.25 -19.72 -30.47
C ALA A 325 -2.77 -18.58 -29.55
N TYR A 326 -3.68 -17.74 -29.07
CA TYR A 326 -3.34 -16.67 -28.12
C TYR A 326 -4.33 -16.61 -26.94
N SER A 327 -3.79 -16.34 -25.74
CA SER A 327 -4.59 -16.08 -24.55
C SER A 327 -3.99 -15.01 -23.65
N TYR A 328 -4.87 -14.30 -22.96
CA TYR A 328 -4.54 -13.34 -21.91
C TYR A 328 -5.54 -13.47 -20.75
N LEU A 329 -5.04 -13.55 -19.52
CA LEU A 329 -5.86 -13.61 -18.30
C LEU A 329 -5.44 -12.53 -17.30
N THR A 330 -6.43 -11.91 -16.66
CA THR A 330 -6.20 -11.05 -15.50
C THR A 330 -7.24 -11.32 -14.43
N ALA A 331 -6.79 -11.65 -13.22
CA ALA A 331 -7.65 -11.89 -12.06
C ALA A 331 -7.20 -11.00 -10.91
N ASN A 332 -7.89 -9.88 -10.71
CA ASN A 332 -7.68 -9.02 -9.56
C ASN A 332 -8.49 -9.53 -8.37
N VAL A 333 -7.83 -9.78 -7.23
CA VAL A 333 -8.45 -10.37 -6.03
C VAL A 333 -8.16 -9.50 -4.81
N PRO A 334 -8.78 -8.31 -4.69
CA PRO A 334 -8.52 -7.40 -3.57
C PRO A 334 -9.03 -8.01 -2.26
N PHE A 335 -8.20 -7.97 -1.22
CA PHE A 335 -8.59 -8.32 0.14
C PHE A 335 -9.53 -7.24 0.73
N ARG A 336 -10.45 -7.61 1.62
CA ARG A 336 -11.38 -6.68 2.29
C ARG A 336 -10.66 -5.71 3.25
N ARG A 337 -9.51 -6.13 3.78
CA ARG A 337 -8.56 -5.36 4.56
C ARG A 337 -7.14 -5.69 4.12
N PRO A 338 -6.19 -4.76 4.26
CA PRO A 338 -4.81 -5.03 3.90
C PRO A 338 -4.14 -5.83 5.01
N PHE A 339 -3.12 -6.58 4.62
CA PHE A 339 -2.19 -7.13 5.59
C PHE A 339 -1.13 -6.08 6.00
N ARG A 340 -0.36 -6.39 7.04
CA ARG A 340 0.82 -5.61 7.41
C ARG A 340 1.92 -5.89 6.39
N GLN A 341 2.64 -4.85 5.95
CA GLN A 341 3.90 -5.02 5.23
C GLN A 341 4.96 -5.51 6.21
N LEU A 342 5.72 -6.55 5.85
CA LEU A 342 6.86 -7.02 6.63
C LEU A 342 8.13 -6.36 6.07
N ASP A 343 8.39 -5.14 6.51
CA ASP A 343 9.42 -4.25 5.93
C ASP A 343 10.86 -4.84 6.00
N GLU A 344 11.14 -5.69 6.99
CA GLU A 344 12.41 -6.42 7.15
C GLU A 344 12.52 -7.70 6.30
N GLY A 345 11.42 -8.12 5.65
CA GLY A 345 11.32 -9.41 4.97
C GLY A 345 11.37 -10.62 5.92
N PHE A 346 11.61 -11.80 5.36
CA PHE A 346 11.92 -13.02 6.11
C PHE A 346 12.69 -14.04 5.25
N THR A 347 13.44 -14.94 5.88
CA THR A 347 14.12 -16.02 5.16
C THR A 347 13.11 -17.02 4.59
N PHE A 348 13.22 -17.29 3.30
CA PHE A 348 12.63 -18.44 2.61
C PHE A 348 13.72 -19.49 2.37
N THR A 349 13.44 -20.76 2.64
CA THR A 349 14.35 -21.89 2.45
C THR A 349 13.78 -22.80 1.36
N ASP A 350 14.48 -22.94 0.23
CA ASP A 350 13.99 -23.72 -0.91
C ASP A 350 14.12 -25.26 -0.71
N SER A 351 13.63 -26.06 -1.66
CA SER A 351 13.70 -27.53 -1.57
C SER A 351 15.13 -28.08 -1.52
N GLN A 352 16.11 -27.30 -2.00
CA GLN A 352 17.54 -27.62 -2.02
C GLN A 352 18.26 -27.10 -0.77
N ARG A 353 17.52 -26.48 0.16
CA ARG A 353 17.97 -25.81 1.40
C ARG A 353 18.78 -24.54 1.16
N ALA A 354 18.66 -23.90 0.00
CA ALA A 354 19.18 -22.56 -0.19
C ALA A 354 18.27 -21.56 0.55
N GLU A 355 18.87 -20.69 1.36
CA GLU A 355 18.17 -19.63 2.09
C GLU A 355 18.23 -18.31 1.31
N THR A 356 17.12 -17.58 1.26
CA THR A 356 17.01 -16.28 0.58
C THR A 356 16.10 -15.35 1.38
N LEU A 357 16.52 -14.11 1.60
CA LEU A 357 15.67 -13.10 2.23
C LEU A 357 14.63 -12.60 1.21
N VAL A 358 13.35 -12.79 1.50
CA VAL A 358 12.23 -12.38 0.63
C VAL A 358 11.38 -11.31 1.29
N ALA A 359 10.82 -10.40 0.48
CA ALA A 359 9.80 -9.46 0.93
C ALA A 359 8.49 -10.20 1.25
N GLY A 360 7.67 -9.65 2.16
CA GLY A 360 6.49 -10.36 2.65
C GLY A 360 5.41 -9.47 3.25
N PHE A 361 4.26 -10.08 3.47
CA PHE A 361 3.13 -9.48 4.18
C PHE A 361 2.50 -10.50 5.14
N GLY A 362 1.62 -10.03 6.03
CA GLY A 362 0.77 -10.91 6.81
C GLY A 362 0.22 -10.26 8.08
N LEU A 363 0.15 -11.05 9.15
CA LEU A 363 -0.39 -10.61 10.42
C LEU A 363 0.38 -11.24 11.59
N TRP A 364 0.92 -10.39 12.46
CA TRP A 364 1.56 -10.75 13.71
C TRP A 364 1.13 -9.77 14.80
N GLN A 365 1.25 -10.18 16.06
CA GLN A 365 0.57 -9.54 17.20
C GLN A 365 -0.96 -9.51 16.95
N ALA A 366 -1.50 -10.63 16.48
CA ALA A 366 -2.87 -10.72 15.98
C ALA A 366 -3.90 -10.33 17.06
N PHE A 367 -3.62 -10.58 18.34
CA PHE A 367 -4.41 -10.17 19.52
C PHE A 367 -4.79 -8.69 19.61
N LEU A 368 -4.08 -7.80 18.91
CA LEU A 368 -4.40 -6.38 18.93
C LEU A 368 -5.80 -6.14 18.32
N SER A 369 -6.65 -5.41 19.05
CA SER A 369 -8.06 -5.21 18.70
C SER A 369 -8.26 -4.60 17.31
N ARG A 370 -7.38 -3.66 16.92
CA ARG A 370 -7.28 -3.06 15.59
C ARG A 370 -7.20 -4.05 14.42
N TYR A 371 -6.74 -5.27 14.66
CA TYR A 371 -6.56 -6.29 13.62
C TYR A 371 -7.75 -7.25 13.50
N ARG A 372 -8.86 -7.03 14.22
CA ARG A 372 -10.02 -7.92 14.20
C ARG A 372 -10.55 -8.16 12.78
N ASP A 373 -10.81 -7.10 12.01
CA ASP A 373 -11.24 -7.21 10.62
C ASP A 373 -10.24 -7.98 9.71
N ILE A 374 -8.95 -8.00 10.07
CA ILE A 374 -7.89 -8.71 9.33
C ILE A 374 -7.82 -10.19 9.76
N ARG A 375 -8.11 -10.50 11.02
CA ARG A 375 -8.33 -11.88 11.48
C ARG A 375 -9.58 -12.48 10.84
N GLU A 376 -10.70 -11.76 10.92
CA GLU A 376 -12.03 -12.20 10.46
C GLU A 376 -12.13 -12.48 8.95
N GLN A 377 -11.21 -11.96 8.13
CA GLN A 377 -11.17 -12.26 6.70
C GLN A 377 -10.38 -13.54 6.36
N VAL A 378 -9.44 -13.98 7.21
CA VAL A 378 -8.64 -15.19 6.97
C VAL A 378 -9.42 -16.41 7.42
N GLU A 379 -9.50 -17.43 6.56
CA GLU A 379 -10.12 -18.71 6.89
C GLU A 379 -9.10 -19.84 6.71
N ILE A 380 -8.90 -20.63 7.76
CA ILE A 380 -8.06 -21.82 7.77
C ILE A 380 -8.88 -22.95 7.16
N LEU A 381 -8.45 -23.42 5.99
CA LEU A 381 -9.17 -24.41 5.20
C LEU A 381 -8.70 -25.85 5.49
N TYR A 382 -7.46 -26.01 5.95
CA TYR A 382 -6.85 -27.30 6.28
C TYR A 382 -5.69 -27.11 7.27
N VAL A 383 -5.53 -28.05 8.21
CA VAL A 383 -4.33 -28.24 9.03
C VAL A 383 -4.02 -29.73 9.13
N GLY A 384 -2.77 -30.10 8.85
CA GLY A 384 -2.19 -31.42 9.08
C GLY A 384 -1.07 -31.34 10.13
N TRP A 385 -1.17 -32.14 11.18
CA TRP A 385 -0.24 -32.15 12.31
C TRP A 385 0.91 -33.16 12.11
N GLU A 386 2.06 -32.94 12.74
CA GLU A 386 3.18 -33.90 12.68
C GLU A 386 2.84 -35.24 13.36
N ASP A 387 2.15 -35.20 14.51
CA ASP A 387 1.50 -36.37 15.11
C ASP A 387 -0.03 -36.19 15.02
N PRO A 388 -0.75 -36.99 14.21
CA PRO A 388 -2.20 -36.96 14.11
C PRO A 388 -2.95 -37.17 15.44
N ASN A 389 -2.30 -37.76 16.44
CA ASN A 389 -2.87 -37.98 17.78
C ASN A 389 -2.70 -36.75 18.70
N GLN A 390 -1.88 -35.78 18.31
CA GLN A 390 -1.61 -34.55 19.06
C GLN A 390 -1.94 -33.30 18.21
N PRO A 391 -3.24 -32.98 17.98
CA PRO A 391 -3.70 -31.84 17.18
C PRO A 391 -3.52 -30.47 17.86
N TRP A 392 -2.40 -30.31 18.57
CA TRP A 392 -1.95 -29.13 19.29
C TRP A 392 -0.41 -28.94 19.16
N GLY A 393 0.28 -29.87 18.50
CA GLY A 393 1.72 -29.85 18.26
C GLY A 393 2.13 -29.03 17.03
N PRO A 394 3.30 -29.31 16.43
CA PRO A 394 3.71 -28.66 15.20
C PRO A 394 2.76 -28.99 14.03
N MET A 395 2.45 -27.98 13.22
CA MET A 395 1.71 -28.14 11.97
C MET A 395 2.68 -28.52 10.84
N LYS A 396 2.54 -29.75 10.33
CA LYS A 396 3.28 -30.24 9.16
C LYS A 396 2.80 -29.54 7.89
N GLU A 397 1.49 -29.52 7.70
CA GLU A 397 0.79 -29.01 6.51
C GLU A 397 -0.35 -28.05 6.91
N TYR A 398 -0.71 -27.13 6.04
CA TYR A 398 -1.88 -26.24 6.22
C TYR A 398 -2.27 -25.53 4.93
N ALA A 399 -3.53 -25.10 4.81
CA ALA A 399 -4.02 -24.22 3.75
C ALA A 399 -4.95 -23.13 4.28
N LEU A 400 -4.87 -21.92 3.71
CA LEU A 400 -5.66 -20.75 4.12
C LEU A 400 -6.21 -20.00 2.91
N ASP A 401 -7.46 -19.53 3.01
CA ASP A 401 -7.99 -18.44 2.21
C ASP A 401 -7.54 -17.11 2.84
N LEU A 402 -6.79 -16.31 2.10
CA LEU A 402 -6.27 -15.03 2.59
C LEU A 402 -7.37 -13.98 2.79
N CYS A 403 -8.51 -14.12 2.09
CA CYS A 403 -9.66 -13.26 2.32
C CYS A 403 -10.95 -13.92 1.82
N ARG A 404 -11.66 -14.62 2.71
CA ARG A 404 -12.99 -15.26 2.48
C ARG A 404 -14.08 -14.30 1.99
N HIS A 405 -13.80 -13.00 1.99
CA HIS A 405 -14.68 -11.94 1.52
C HIS A 405 -14.35 -11.40 0.12
N SER A 406 -13.16 -11.67 -0.43
CA SER A 406 -12.82 -11.33 -1.82
C SER A 406 -13.78 -11.99 -2.79
N LYS A 407 -14.17 -11.27 -3.84
CA LYS A 407 -15.06 -11.76 -4.91
C LYS A 407 -14.66 -11.15 -6.25
N PRO A 408 -14.91 -11.83 -7.39
CA PRO A 408 -15.53 -13.16 -7.50
C PRO A 408 -14.56 -14.31 -7.13
N TYR A 409 -13.26 -14.02 -7.06
CA TYR A 409 -12.20 -14.98 -6.86
C TYR A 409 -11.76 -15.13 -5.39
N GLN A 410 -11.09 -16.23 -5.09
CA GLN A 410 -10.34 -16.51 -3.87
C GLN A 410 -8.86 -16.76 -4.18
N VAL A 411 -7.98 -16.46 -3.22
CA VAL A 411 -6.55 -16.83 -3.25
C VAL A 411 -6.29 -17.75 -2.07
N VAL A 412 -5.91 -18.99 -2.36
CA VAL A 412 -5.53 -19.99 -1.36
C VAL A 412 -4.03 -20.23 -1.40
N VAL A 413 -3.40 -20.17 -0.24
CA VAL A 413 -1.99 -20.52 -0.02
C VAL A 413 -1.90 -21.78 0.85
N ALA A 414 -1.05 -22.73 0.49
CA ALA A 414 -0.94 -24.02 1.18
C ALA A 414 0.51 -24.53 1.29
N VAL A 415 0.92 -24.93 2.49
CA VAL A 415 2.16 -25.70 2.73
C VAL A 415 1.76 -27.18 2.80
N VAL A 416 2.27 -27.98 1.88
CA VAL A 416 2.05 -29.44 1.77
C VAL A 416 3.31 -30.10 1.21
N GLU A 417 3.45 -31.41 1.37
CA GLU A 417 4.40 -32.18 0.56
C GLU A 417 3.94 -32.20 -0.91
N PRO A 418 4.78 -31.79 -1.89
CA PRO A 418 4.42 -31.85 -3.31
C PRO A 418 4.19 -33.29 -3.77
N LYS A 419 3.31 -33.47 -4.75
CA LYS A 419 3.02 -34.75 -5.42
C LYS A 419 3.58 -34.75 -6.84
N GLY A 420 3.29 -35.77 -7.64
CA GLY A 420 3.87 -35.93 -8.99
C GLY A 420 3.50 -34.82 -9.97
N SER A 421 2.36 -34.15 -9.76
CA SER A 421 1.85 -33.06 -10.60
C SER A 421 1.16 -31.97 -9.77
N LEU A 422 0.85 -30.83 -10.40
CA LEU A 422 0.03 -29.78 -9.78
C LEU A 422 -1.40 -30.28 -9.50
N ALA A 423 -1.95 -31.14 -10.36
CA ALA A 423 -3.24 -31.79 -10.16
C ALA A 423 -3.27 -32.62 -8.86
N GLU A 424 -2.35 -33.57 -8.71
CA GLU A 424 -2.26 -34.42 -7.51
C GLU A 424 -2.05 -33.60 -6.22
N THR A 425 -1.23 -32.55 -6.29
CA THR A 425 -0.94 -31.68 -5.15
C THR A 425 -2.17 -30.84 -4.77
N TYR A 426 -2.90 -30.31 -5.76
CA TYR A 426 -4.15 -29.60 -5.53
C TYR A 426 -5.24 -30.53 -4.98
N GLU A 427 -5.38 -31.74 -5.52
CA GLU A 427 -6.32 -32.74 -5.00
C GLU A 427 -5.99 -33.19 -3.57
N HIS A 428 -4.70 -33.35 -3.23
CA HIS A 428 -4.27 -33.62 -1.85
C HIS A 428 -4.78 -32.54 -0.89
N ILE A 429 -4.61 -31.27 -1.28
CA ILE A 429 -5.15 -30.13 -0.54
C ILE A 429 -6.68 -30.16 -0.47
N GLN A 430 -7.40 -30.40 -1.56
CA GLN A 430 -8.88 -30.47 -1.55
C GLN A 430 -9.38 -31.62 -0.65
N ARG A 431 -8.76 -32.80 -0.70
CA ARG A 431 -9.05 -33.92 0.21
C ARG A 431 -8.80 -33.54 1.67
N GLY A 432 -7.71 -32.83 1.95
CA GLY A 432 -7.41 -32.28 3.28
C GLY A 432 -8.47 -31.30 3.77
N MET A 433 -8.98 -30.42 2.90
CA MET A 433 -10.06 -29.48 3.23
C MET A 433 -11.38 -30.18 3.56
N GLU A 434 -11.81 -31.15 2.76
CA GLU A 434 -13.04 -31.91 3.06
C GLU A 434 -12.90 -32.75 4.33
N GLN A 435 -11.72 -33.33 4.59
CA GLN A 435 -11.46 -34.01 5.87
C GLN A 435 -11.48 -33.03 7.05
N PHE A 436 -10.91 -31.84 6.92
CA PHE A 436 -10.86 -30.82 7.97
C PHE A 436 -12.25 -30.34 8.40
N LYS A 437 -13.20 -30.14 7.45
CA LYS A 437 -14.61 -29.83 7.75
C LYS A 437 -15.29 -30.87 8.64
N ASN A 438 -14.87 -32.13 8.56
CA ASN A 438 -15.42 -33.24 9.33
C ASN A 438 -14.72 -33.44 10.70
N GLN A 439 -13.70 -32.64 11.04
CA GLN A 439 -13.00 -32.76 12.33
C GLN A 439 -13.80 -32.16 13.49
N ARG A 440 -13.74 -32.83 14.65
CA ARG A 440 -14.34 -32.33 15.89
C ARG A 440 -13.65 -31.03 16.32
N GLY A 441 -14.37 -29.92 16.22
CA GLY A 441 -13.86 -28.58 16.55
C GLY A 441 -13.61 -27.68 15.34
N TYR A 442 -13.90 -28.15 14.10
CA TYR A 442 -13.78 -27.36 12.87
C TYR A 442 -14.33 -25.93 12.98
N GLU A 443 -15.53 -25.75 13.55
CA GLU A 443 -16.18 -24.43 13.66
C GLU A 443 -15.44 -23.41 14.54
N ASN A 444 -14.50 -23.85 15.38
CA ASN A 444 -13.55 -22.98 16.05
C ASN A 444 -12.24 -22.92 15.26
N GLY A 445 -11.65 -24.09 14.96
CA GLY A 445 -10.32 -24.22 14.38
C GLY A 445 -10.14 -23.60 12.99
N ARG A 446 -11.23 -23.39 12.24
CA ARG A 446 -11.25 -22.71 10.92
C ARG A 446 -10.98 -21.21 10.97
N TRP A 447 -11.10 -20.56 12.13
CA TRP A 447 -10.91 -19.10 12.25
C TRP A 447 -9.48 -18.75 12.64
N PHE A 448 -8.97 -17.64 12.11
CA PHE A 448 -7.68 -17.09 12.51
C PHE A 448 -7.81 -16.37 13.86
N GLU A 449 -7.05 -16.82 14.86
CA GLU A 449 -7.20 -16.44 16.27
C GLU A 449 -6.25 -15.30 16.68
N GLU A 450 -6.32 -14.91 17.96
CA GLU A 450 -5.55 -13.80 18.54
C GLU A 450 -4.10 -14.17 18.84
N SER A 451 -3.79 -15.45 19.05
CA SER A 451 -2.42 -15.97 19.18
C SER A 451 -1.73 -16.18 17.83
N ASP A 452 -2.47 -16.36 16.74
CA ASP A 452 -1.94 -16.82 15.45
C ASP A 452 -1.01 -15.80 14.76
N LEU A 453 -0.15 -16.34 13.90
CA LEU A 453 0.79 -15.58 13.08
C LEU A 453 0.73 -16.03 11.62
N LEU A 454 0.68 -15.06 10.71
CA LEU A 454 0.69 -15.24 9.24
C LEU A 454 1.87 -14.48 8.63
N ARG A 455 2.66 -15.16 7.78
CA ARG A 455 3.68 -14.54 6.91
C ARG A 455 3.67 -15.21 5.53
N VAL A 456 3.43 -14.42 4.48
CA VAL A 456 3.35 -14.85 3.08
C VAL A 456 4.39 -14.06 2.27
N PRO A 457 5.16 -14.68 1.36
CA PRO A 457 6.03 -13.95 0.44
C PRO A 457 5.23 -13.03 -0.48
N GLU A 458 5.83 -11.91 -0.85
CA GLU A 458 5.32 -11.07 -1.93
C GLU A 458 5.73 -11.60 -3.30
N MET A 459 4.90 -11.34 -4.31
CA MET A 459 5.21 -11.61 -5.72
C MET A 459 4.66 -10.50 -6.60
N TYR A 460 5.43 -10.09 -7.61
CA TYR A 460 4.90 -9.28 -8.71
C TYR A 460 5.73 -9.53 -9.96
N TRP A 461 5.21 -10.28 -10.93
CA TRP A 461 5.96 -10.67 -12.12
C TRP A 461 5.09 -10.79 -13.37
N ARG A 462 5.73 -10.69 -14.54
CA ARG A 462 5.16 -11.02 -15.86
C ARG A 462 6.04 -12.09 -16.50
N ILE A 463 5.41 -13.16 -16.98
CA ILE A 463 6.06 -14.18 -17.83
C ILE A 463 5.29 -14.23 -19.13
N ASP A 464 5.99 -14.06 -20.25
CA ASP A 464 5.51 -14.46 -21.57
C ASP A 464 6.11 -15.84 -21.88
N HIS A 465 5.27 -16.81 -22.27
CA HIS A 465 5.69 -18.19 -22.51
C HIS A 465 5.17 -18.70 -23.86
N ARG A 466 6.07 -19.35 -24.61
CA ARG A 466 5.76 -20.01 -25.89
C ARG A 466 5.91 -21.52 -25.73
N PHE A 467 4.89 -22.28 -26.11
CA PHE A 467 4.86 -23.74 -26.04
C PHE A 467 5.60 -24.33 -27.26
N ALA A 468 6.93 -24.27 -27.22
CA ALA A 468 7.83 -24.69 -28.30
C ALA A 468 7.69 -26.17 -28.70
N GLU A 469 7.08 -27.00 -27.85
CA GLU A 469 6.70 -28.37 -28.16
C GLU A 469 5.67 -28.45 -29.30
N LEU A 470 4.76 -27.47 -29.37
CA LEU A 470 3.66 -27.36 -30.33
C LEU A 470 4.01 -26.51 -31.56
N ILE A 471 4.87 -25.50 -31.41
CA ILE A 471 5.21 -24.57 -32.49
C ILE A 471 5.95 -25.29 -33.62
N GLY A 472 5.50 -25.08 -34.86
CA GLY A 472 6.01 -25.76 -36.05
C GLY A 472 5.54 -27.22 -36.20
N ARG A 473 4.72 -27.75 -35.29
CA ARG A 473 4.14 -29.09 -35.43
C ARG A 473 2.92 -29.08 -36.34
N MET A 474 2.75 -30.17 -37.09
CA MET A 474 1.61 -30.38 -37.97
C MET A 474 0.40 -30.88 -37.18
N VAL A 475 -0.75 -30.25 -37.36
CA VAL A 475 -2.03 -30.79 -36.88
C VAL A 475 -2.53 -31.80 -37.93
N ALA A 476 -2.40 -33.09 -37.64
CA ALA A 476 -2.49 -34.17 -38.63
C ALA A 476 -3.85 -34.28 -39.31
N ASN A 477 -4.94 -34.06 -38.57
CA ASN A 477 -6.31 -34.18 -39.09
C ASN A 477 -6.72 -33.07 -40.09
N VAL A 478 -5.95 -31.98 -40.18
CA VAL A 478 -6.15 -30.88 -41.15
C VAL A 478 -4.92 -30.59 -42.02
N GLY A 479 -3.76 -31.19 -41.72
CA GLY A 479 -2.56 -31.09 -42.53
C GLY A 479 -1.88 -29.72 -42.52
N ILE A 480 -2.02 -28.93 -41.45
CA ILE A 480 -1.55 -27.54 -41.35
C ILE A 480 -0.76 -27.33 -40.03
N PRO A 481 0.33 -26.55 -40.02
CA PRO A 481 1.12 -26.32 -38.80
C PRO A 481 0.47 -25.34 -37.80
N VAL A 482 0.79 -25.53 -36.52
CA VAL A 482 0.70 -24.50 -35.48
C VAL A 482 1.87 -23.52 -35.68
N VAL A 483 1.60 -22.25 -35.99
CA VAL A 483 2.65 -21.25 -36.25
C VAL A 483 3.06 -20.46 -35.01
N GLU A 484 2.17 -20.31 -34.03
CA GLU A 484 2.46 -19.73 -32.72
C GLU A 484 1.47 -20.24 -31.67
N ALA A 485 1.96 -20.49 -30.45
CA ALA A 485 1.21 -21.01 -29.31
C ALA A 485 1.74 -20.37 -28.01
N MET A 486 1.09 -19.29 -27.56
CA MET A 486 1.65 -18.38 -26.56
C MET A 486 0.66 -18.00 -25.45
N GLN A 487 1.21 -17.77 -24.24
CA GLN A 487 0.49 -17.35 -23.04
C GLN A 487 1.27 -16.25 -22.30
N THR A 488 0.63 -15.13 -22.01
CA THR A 488 1.14 -14.11 -21.08
C THR A 488 0.47 -14.28 -19.72
N ILE A 489 1.27 -14.40 -18.67
CA ILE A 489 0.82 -14.44 -17.26
C ILE A 489 1.40 -13.22 -16.54
N GLU A 490 0.54 -12.35 -16.02
CA GLU A 490 0.92 -11.33 -15.04
C GLU A 490 0.31 -11.66 -13.68
N PHE A 491 1.15 -11.83 -12.66
CA PHE A 491 0.75 -12.20 -11.32
C PHE A 491 1.23 -11.17 -10.30
N ARG A 492 0.36 -10.80 -9.35
CA ARG A 492 0.68 -9.90 -8.24
C ARG A 492 -0.02 -10.39 -6.97
N LEU A 493 0.77 -10.64 -5.92
CA LEU A 493 0.31 -10.98 -4.58
C LEU A 493 1.07 -10.12 -3.57
N ASP A 494 0.35 -9.18 -2.97
CA ASP A 494 0.86 -8.28 -1.94
C ASP A 494 -0.24 -7.97 -0.90
N ARG A 495 0.06 -7.04 0.01
CA ARG A 495 -0.81 -6.66 1.12
C ARG A 495 -2.15 -5.98 0.77
N SER A 496 -2.40 -5.52 -0.45
CA SER A 496 -3.11 -4.22 -0.70
C SER A 496 -4.65 -4.21 -0.69
N GLY A 497 -5.30 -4.59 0.41
CA GLY A 497 -6.75 -4.45 0.60
C GLY A 497 -7.29 -3.06 1.04
N ALA A 498 -6.47 -2.24 1.73
CA ALA A 498 -6.79 -0.93 2.37
C ALA A 498 -7.91 -0.93 3.47
N MET A 499 -7.83 -0.27 4.65
CA MET A 499 -6.87 0.57 5.43
C MET A 499 -7.57 0.88 6.80
N LEU A 500 -7.04 1.20 8.00
CA LEU A 500 -5.77 1.12 8.79
C LEU A 500 -6.08 1.74 10.20
N GLU A 501 -5.51 1.32 11.36
CA GLU A 501 -5.16 2.23 12.52
C GLU A 501 -4.63 1.59 13.85
N SER A 502 -3.82 2.38 14.60
CA SER A 502 -3.64 2.54 16.08
C SER A 502 -3.39 1.37 17.07
N GLU A 503 -2.84 1.63 18.27
CA GLU A 503 -2.17 0.62 19.13
C GLU A 503 -2.46 0.71 20.65
N ALA A 504 -2.70 -0.43 21.31
CA ALA A 504 -2.64 -0.63 22.76
C ALA A 504 -2.53 -2.15 23.08
N LEU A 505 -1.80 -2.55 24.14
CA LEU A 505 -1.43 -3.94 24.40
C LEU A 505 -1.93 -4.50 25.74
N VAL A 506 -2.60 -5.65 25.68
CA VAL A 506 -2.76 -6.64 26.75
C VAL A 506 -2.58 -8.01 26.10
N ALA A 507 -1.96 -8.97 26.81
CA ALA A 507 -1.72 -10.32 26.30
C ALA A 507 -2.29 -11.39 27.24
N ILE A 508 -2.86 -12.44 26.66
CA ILE A 508 -3.28 -13.68 27.34
C ILE A 508 -2.54 -14.82 26.64
N ALA A 509 -2.03 -15.79 27.42
CA ALA A 509 -1.24 -16.88 26.88
C ALA A 509 -2.13 -18.00 26.30
N ALA A 510 -2.20 -18.06 24.97
CA ALA A 510 -2.64 -19.23 24.20
C ALA A 510 -1.49 -19.68 23.29
N ILE A 511 -1.44 -20.98 22.94
CA ILE A 511 -0.41 -21.53 22.05
C ILE A 511 -0.67 -20.99 20.62
N PRO A 512 0.31 -20.35 19.96
CA PRO A 512 0.11 -19.70 18.66
C PRO A 512 0.26 -20.67 17.49
N ARG A 513 -0.65 -20.63 16.50
CA ARG A 513 -0.45 -21.34 15.23
C ARG A 513 0.34 -20.44 14.28
N ASN A 514 1.44 -20.98 13.75
CA ASN A 514 2.40 -20.24 12.92
C ASN A 514 2.26 -20.63 11.44
N PHE A 515 1.46 -19.86 10.70
CA PHE A 515 1.25 -20.00 9.26
C PHE A 515 2.31 -19.19 8.50
N VAL A 516 3.50 -19.79 8.35
CA VAL A 516 4.70 -19.13 7.83
C VAL A 516 5.15 -19.84 6.55
N PHE A 517 4.89 -19.19 5.41
CA PHE A 517 5.20 -19.68 4.07
C PHE A 517 6.68 -19.41 3.73
N ASN A 518 7.59 -19.96 4.55
CA ASN A 518 9.05 -19.80 4.44
C ASN A 518 9.76 -21.00 3.78
N ARG A 519 9.00 -21.87 3.12
CA ARG A 519 9.43 -23.14 2.53
C ARG A 519 8.49 -23.49 1.37
N PRO A 520 8.80 -24.51 0.53
CA PRO A 520 8.02 -24.78 -0.66
C PRO A 520 6.51 -24.89 -0.41
N PHE A 521 5.73 -24.19 -1.22
CA PHE A 521 4.29 -23.99 -1.01
C PHE A 521 3.51 -23.84 -2.32
N LEU A 522 2.21 -24.10 -2.26
CA LEU A 522 1.29 -23.96 -3.39
C LEU A 522 0.46 -22.68 -3.25
N ILE A 523 0.31 -21.95 -4.35
CA ILE A 523 -0.71 -20.91 -4.54
C ILE A 523 -1.76 -21.46 -5.50
N SER A 524 -3.04 -21.25 -5.22
CA SER A 524 -4.12 -21.47 -6.20
C SER A 524 -5.13 -20.33 -6.18
N MET A 525 -5.68 -20.03 -7.36
CA MET A 525 -6.75 -19.06 -7.53
C MET A 525 -7.96 -19.73 -8.18
N LYS A 526 -9.14 -19.47 -7.62
CA LYS A 526 -10.40 -20.09 -8.05
C LYS A 526 -11.56 -19.09 -7.95
N LYS A 527 -12.51 -19.12 -8.90
CA LYS A 527 -13.79 -18.41 -8.78
C LYS A 527 -14.63 -19.10 -7.70
N ARG A 528 -15.19 -18.36 -6.73
CA ARG A 528 -15.74 -18.98 -5.50
C ARG A 528 -16.87 -19.98 -5.74
N ASP A 529 -17.61 -19.81 -6.82
CA ASP A 529 -18.71 -20.64 -7.30
C ASP A 529 -18.30 -21.69 -8.36
N ALA A 530 -17.02 -21.77 -8.74
CA ALA A 530 -16.51 -22.76 -9.69
C ALA A 530 -15.86 -23.97 -9.01
N ASP A 531 -15.97 -25.13 -9.64
CA ASP A 531 -15.35 -26.37 -9.17
C ASP A 531 -13.81 -26.31 -9.25
N ARG A 532 -13.27 -25.78 -10.36
CA ARG A 532 -11.86 -25.89 -10.74
C ARG A 532 -11.07 -24.59 -10.52
N PRO A 533 -9.78 -24.65 -10.12
CA PRO A 533 -8.91 -23.49 -10.14
C PRO A 533 -8.63 -23.06 -11.59
N PHE A 534 -8.33 -21.78 -11.78
CA PHE A 534 -7.91 -21.23 -13.08
C PHE A 534 -6.41 -20.91 -13.14
N PHE A 535 -5.74 -20.90 -11.98
CA PHE A 535 -4.31 -20.70 -11.82
C PHE A 535 -3.84 -21.55 -10.62
N VAL A 536 -2.73 -22.26 -10.79
CA VAL A 536 -2.05 -23.02 -9.74
C VAL A 536 -0.55 -22.85 -9.92
N MET A 537 0.17 -22.53 -8.84
CA MET A 537 1.61 -22.40 -8.83
C MET A 537 2.22 -23.18 -7.67
N TRP A 538 3.15 -24.08 -7.95
CA TRP A 538 4.13 -24.54 -6.97
C TRP A 538 5.27 -23.53 -6.89
N VAL A 539 5.56 -23.07 -5.68
CA VAL A 539 6.64 -22.14 -5.34
C VAL A 539 7.68 -22.95 -4.59
N ASP A 540 8.72 -23.35 -5.30
CA ASP A 540 9.78 -24.20 -4.76
C ASP A 540 10.96 -23.37 -4.26
N ASN A 541 11.26 -22.27 -4.96
CA ASN A 541 12.46 -21.47 -4.79
C ASN A 541 12.21 -19.96 -5.00
N ALA A 542 13.22 -19.15 -4.71
CA ALA A 542 13.08 -17.69 -4.65
C ALA A 542 13.18 -16.93 -5.99
N GLU A 543 13.34 -17.61 -7.14
CA GLU A 543 13.61 -16.96 -8.45
C GLU A 543 12.56 -15.92 -8.89
N LEU A 544 11.31 -16.04 -8.41
CA LEU A 544 10.23 -15.07 -8.64
C LEU A 544 9.85 -14.25 -7.38
N LEU A 545 10.44 -14.57 -6.22
CA LEU A 545 10.23 -13.90 -4.93
C LEU A 545 11.19 -12.72 -4.73
N VAL A 546 12.39 -12.79 -5.31
CA VAL A 546 13.36 -11.68 -5.34
C VAL A 546 13.48 -11.12 -6.75
N ARG A 547 13.97 -9.88 -6.84
CA ARG A 547 14.33 -9.25 -8.12
C ARG A 547 15.60 -9.90 -8.67
N GLN A 548 15.62 -10.14 -9.98
CA GLN A 548 16.79 -10.54 -10.77
C GLN A 548 17.59 -9.32 -11.23
#